data_AF-F5VFY0-F1
#
_entry.id   AF-F5VFY0-F1
#
_cell.length_a   1.000
_cell.length_b   1.000
_cell.length_c   1.000
_cell.angle_alpha   90.00
_cell.angle_beta   90.00
_cell.angle_gamma   90.00
#
_symmetry.space_group_name_H-M   'P 1'
#
loop_
_entity.id
_entity.type
_entity.pdbx_description
1 polymer ?
#
loop_
_entity_poly.entity_id
_entity_poly.type
_entity_poly.pdbx_seq_one_letter_code
_entity_poly.pdbx_strand_id
1 'polypeptide(L)' 'MEFESVEEALEFLLDVNHQDNDMKVAVVNADGTRSDFKEATLEDYKESNREAVYALCDMLGLEKVYLDRWEAERVGEN' A
#
# COMPACT_ATOMS: atom_id res chain seq x y z
N MET A 1 5.55 1.13 -3.45
CA MET A 1 6.14 -0.22 -3.34
C MET A 1 6.27 -0.81 -4.74
N GLU A 2 7.29 -1.64 -5.03
CA GLU A 2 7.43 -2.33 -6.32
C GLU A 2 7.62 -3.82 -6.06
N PHE A 3 6.94 -4.67 -6.83
CA PHE A 3 7.08 -6.12 -6.81
C PHE A 3 7.52 -6.59 -8.20
N GLU A 4 8.15 -7.75 -8.28
CA GLU A 4 8.61 -8.35 -9.54
C GLU A 4 7.54 -9.28 -10.15
N SER A 5 6.61 -9.77 -9.33
CA SER A 5 5.54 -10.68 -9.79
C SER A 5 4.23 -10.53 -9.01
N VAL A 6 3.15 -11.03 -9.60
CA VAL A 6 1.83 -11.12 -8.96
C VAL A 6 1.87 -11.98 -7.70
N GLU A 7 2.66 -13.07 -7.72
CA GLU A 7 2.81 -13.97 -6.57
C GLU A 7 3.44 -13.24 -5.38
N GLU A 8 4.53 -12.50 -5.61
CA GLU A 8 5.20 -11.71 -4.57
C GLU A 8 4.27 -10.67 -3.92
N ALA A 9 3.46 -9.97 -4.74
CA ALA A 9 2.53 -8.99 -4.22
C ALA A 9 1.37 -9.62 -3.42
N LEU A 10 0.93 -10.84 -3.79
CA LEU A 10 -0.07 -11.60 -3.03
C LEU A 10 0.50 -12.15 -1.72
N GLU A 11 1.73 -12.67 -1.73
CA GLU A 11 2.43 -13.10 -0.51
C GLU A 11 2.58 -11.94 0.47
N PHE A 12 3.00 -10.77 -0.01
CA PHE A 12 3.06 -9.56 0.81
C PHE A 12 1.70 -9.21 1.44
N LEU A 13 0.61 -9.27 0.66
CA LEU A 13 -0.73 -9.00 1.19
C LEU A 13 -1.17 -10.03 2.25
N LEU A 14 -0.82 -11.30 2.07
CA LEU A 14 -1.10 -12.32 3.07
C LEU A 14 -0.32 -12.06 4.37
N ASP A 15 0.95 -11.72 4.25
CA ASP A 15 1.82 -11.42 5.39
C ASP A 15 1.36 -10.19 6.15
N VAL A 16 1.11 -9.07 5.45
CA VAL A 16 0.76 -7.80 6.10
C VAL A 16 -0.62 -7.82 6.77
N ASN A 17 -1.51 -8.72 6.34
CA ASN A 17 -2.83 -8.91 6.97
C ASN A 17 -2.86 -10.06 7.98
N HIS A 18 -1.73 -10.73 8.21
CA HIS A 18 -1.65 -11.79 9.20
C HIS A 18 -1.72 -11.19 10.62
N GLN A 19 -2.59 -11.75 11.47
CA GLN A 19 -2.88 -11.23 12.81
C GLN A 19 -1.66 -11.17 13.75
N ASP A 20 -0.65 -12.01 13.49
CA ASP A 20 0.57 -12.10 14.29
C ASP A 20 1.75 -11.31 13.70
N ASN A 21 1.52 -10.52 12.64
CA ASN A 21 2.58 -9.76 11.99
C ASN A 21 2.66 -8.32 12.51
N ASP A 22 3.69 -8.05 13.31
CA ASP A 22 4.03 -6.71 13.79
C ASP A 22 4.86 -5.96 12.74
N MET A 23 4.17 -5.27 11.82
CA MET A 23 4.81 -4.47 10.78
C MET A 23 5.52 -3.27 11.42
N LYS A 24 6.73 -2.98 10.92
CA LYS A 24 7.47 -1.78 11.27
C LYS A 24 7.71 -0.94 10.03
N VAL A 25 7.48 0.35 10.15
CA VAL A 25 7.66 1.31 9.05
C VAL A 25 8.75 2.30 9.40
N ALA A 26 9.55 2.65 8.41
CA ALA A 26 10.59 3.66 8.56
C ALA A 26 9.94 5.03 8.81
N VAL A 27 10.45 5.77 9.79
CA VAL A 27 10.04 7.15 10.00
C VAL A 27 10.71 8.02 8.94
N VAL A 28 9.91 8.76 8.18
CA VAL A 28 10.42 9.76 7.25
C VAL A 28 10.39 11.11 7.95
N ASN A 29 11.56 11.67 8.17
CA ASN A 29 11.71 13.01 8.74
C ASN A 29 11.24 14.07 7.72
N ALA A 30 10.94 15.27 8.21
CA ALA A 30 10.47 16.38 7.37
C ALA A 30 11.50 16.82 6.30
N ASP A 31 12.77 16.48 6.46
CA ASP A 31 13.84 16.71 5.49
C ASP A 31 13.95 15.59 4.44
N GLY A 32 13.04 14.61 4.46
CA GLY A 32 13.02 13.45 3.57
C GLY A 32 13.99 12.34 3.97
N THR A 33 14.74 12.47 5.07
CA THR A 33 15.62 11.40 5.54
C THR A 33 14.83 10.30 6.23
N ARG A 34 15.19 9.04 5.93
CA ARG A 34 14.64 7.87 6.64
C ARG A 34 15.44 7.66 7.93
N SER A 35 14.74 7.64 9.06
CA SER A 35 15.31 7.41 10.38
C SER A 35 14.88 6.04 10.92
N ASP A 36 14.82 5.89 12.25
CA ASP A 36 14.43 4.67 12.97
C ASP A 36 13.08 4.11 12.51
N PHE A 37 12.81 2.86 12.91
CA PHE A 37 11.54 2.19 12.64
C PHE A 37 10.55 2.40 13.79
N LYS A 38 9.28 2.68 13.46
CA LYS A 38 8.16 2.68 14.41
C LYS A 38 7.27 1.46 14.18
N GLU A 39 6.49 1.09 15.21
CA GLU A 39 5.35 0.18 15.02
C GLU A 39 4.36 0.80 14.04
N ALA A 40 3.87 -0.01 13.11
CA ALA A 40 2.89 0.41 12.13
C ALA A 40 1.55 0.71 12.80
N THR A 41 0.98 1.86 12.46
CA THR A 41 -0.38 2.22 12.81
C THR A 41 -1.37 1.58 11.84
N LEU A 42 -2.66 1.53 12.20
CA LEU A 42 -3.71 1.06 11.29
C LEU A 42 -3.71 1.83 9.94
N GLU A 43 -3.34 3.11 9.96
CA GLU A 43 -3.23 3.90 8.74
C GLU A 43 -2.06 3.43 7.86
N ASP A 44 -0.92 3.11 8.46
CA ASP A 44 0.22 2.54 7.76
C ASP A 44 -0.15 1.19 7.09
N TYR A 45 -0.89 0.32 7.79
CA TYR A 45 -1.40 -0.95 7.20
C TYR A 45 -2.34 -0.70 6.02
N LYS A 46 -3.28 0.25 6.14
CA LYS A 46 -4.19 0.61 5.05
C LYS A 46 -3.44 1.16 3.84
N GLU A 47 -2.41 1.96 4.08
CA GLU A 47 -1.53 2.50 3.04
C GLU A 47 -0.79 1.38 2.31
N SER A 48 -0.10 0.50 3.04
CA SER A 48 0.63 -0.63 2.46
C SER A 48 -0.27 -1.58 1.69
N ASN A 49 -1.46 -1.90 2.23
CA ASN A 49 -2.46 -2.69 1.51
C ASN A 49 -2.91 -2.01 0.21
N ARG A 50 -3.14 -0.69 0.25
CA ARG A 50 -3.54 0.06 -0.94
C ARG A 50 -2.45 0.06 -2.01
N GLU A 51 -1.20 0.34 -1.63
CA GLU A 51 -0.07 0.31 -2.56
C GLU A 51 0.09 -1.07 -3.19
N ALA A 52 -0.03 -2.14 -2.41
CA ALA A 52 0.10 -3.50 -2.92
C ALA A 52 -1.04 -3.89 -3.88
N VAL A 53 -2.27 -3.50 -3.57
CA VAL A 53 -3.41 -3.69 -4.48
C VAL A 53 -3.22 -2.91 -5.78
N TYR A 54 -2.70 -1.68 -5.72
CA TYR A 54 -2.48 -0.88 -6.93
C TYR A 54 -1.39 -1.50 -7.81
N ALA A 55 -0.27 -1.94 -7.21
CA ALA A 55 0.77 -2.65 -7.93
C ALA A 55 0.25 -3.95 -8.59
N LEU A 56 -0.61 -4.71 -7.89
CA LEU A 56 -1.30 -5.87 -8.47
C LEU A 56 -2.20 -5.49 -9.65
N CYS A 57 -2.96 -4.40 -9.53
CA CYS A 57 -3.77 -3.91 -10.63
C CYS A 57 -2.91 -3.56 -11.84
N ASP A 58 -1.79 -2.86 -11.66
CA ASP A 58 -0.86 -2.50 -12.73
C ASP A 58 -0.27 -3.74 -13.41
N MET A 59 0.18 -4.73 -12.63
CA MET A 59 0.73 -5.98 -13.16
C MET A 59 -0.27 -6.80 -13.99
N LEU A 60 -1.56 -6.72 -13.63
CA LEU A 60 -2.63 -7.46 -14.28
C LEU A 60 -3.30 -6.68 -15.42
N GLY A 61 -2.90 -5.43 -15.68
CA GLY A 61 -3.56 -4.54 -16.64
C GLY A 61 -4.99 -4.15 -16.22
N LEU A 62 -5.19 -3.97 -14.91
CA LEU A 62 -6.47 -3.64 -14.26
C LEU A 62 -6.44 -2.26 -13.58
N GLU A 63 -5.61 -1.33 -14.07
CA GLU A 63 -5.40 0.02 -13.51
C GLU A 63 -6.72 0.79 -13.38
N LYS A 64 -7.65 0.50 -14.29
CA LYS A 64 -9.00 1.07 -14.28
C LYS A 64 -9.71 0.91 -12.93
N VAL A 65 -9.46 -0.17 -12.19
CA VAL A 65 -10.14 -0.46 -10.91
C VAL A 65 -9.93 0.65 -9.88
N TYR A 66 -8.71 1.16 -9.75
CA TYR A 66 -8.43 2.23 -8.79
C TYR A 66 -8.55 3.63 -9.40
N LEU A 67 -8.35 3.77 -10.71
CA LEU A 67 -8.55 5.04 -11.41
C LEU A 67 -10.02 5.48 -11.39
N ASP A 68 -10.96 4.57 -11.69
CA ASP A 68 -12.40 4.87 -11.62
C ASP A 68 -12.81 5.28 -10.20
N ARG A 69 -12.19 4.67 -9.18
CA ARG A 69 -12.42 4.98 -7.78
C ARG A 69 -11.88 6.36 -7.39
N TRP A 70 -10.66 6.69 -7.84
CA TRP A 70 -10.05 8.00 -7.63
C TRP A 70 -10.86 9.13 -8.30
N GLU A 71 -11.36 8.90 -9.52
CA GLU A 71 -12.25 9.84 -10.20
C GLU A 71 -13.58 10.03 -9.43
N ALA A 72 -14.18 8.96 -8.93
CA ALA A 72 -15.41 9.04 -8.13
C ALA A 72 -15.21 9.84 -6.83
N GLU A 73 -14.08 9.64 -6.14
CA GLU A 73 -13.73 10.39 -4.93
C GLU A 73 -13.52 11.88 -5.22
N ARG A 74 -12.86 12.21 -6.34
CA ARG A 74 -12.67 13.61 -6.78
C ARG A 74 -13.96 14.33 -7.19
N VAL A 75 -14.92 13.62 -7.78
CA VAL A 75 -16.18 14.22 -8.25
C VAL A 75 -17.18 14.40 -7.10
N GLY A 76 -17.13 13.56 -6.07
CA GLY A 76 -17.99 13.65 -4.89
C GLY A 76 -17.65 14.77 -3.90
N GLU A 77 -16.52 15.48 -4.08
CA GLU A 77 -16.08 16.60 -3.24
C GLU A 77 -16.52 17.99 -3.75
N ASN A 78 -17.32 18.08 -4.83
CA ASN A 78 -17.89 19.34 -5.35
C ASN A 78 -19.37 19.54 -5.00
#